data_AF-A0A7K3IS73-F1
#
_entry.id   AF-A0A7K3IS73-F1
#
_cell.length_a   1.000
_cell.length_b   1.000
_cell.length_c   1.000
_cell.angle_alpha   90.00
_cell.angle_beta   90.00
_cell.angle_gamma   90.00
#
_symmetry.space_group_name_H-M   'P 1'
#
loop_
_entity.id
_entity.type
_entity.pdbx_description
1 polymer ?
#
loop_
_entity_poly.entity_id
_entity_poly.type
_entity_poly.pdbx_seq_one_letter_code
_entity_poly.pdbx_strand_id
1 'polypeptide(L)'
;MSRTYIPKEISWLSFNERVLQEAENKEVPLIERFKFLGIYSNNLDEYFRVRVATLKRLSHLGNKSKDVLGYSPKATLKKIQKIVLEQNTKFEKIYTMLIQELAKHNIHIINEKQLNHEQSEFVRSYFHSEVRTRLMPFLLEKDKEMPNLTDDAIYLAIILKKKDSDKTRYALIEVPTNILPRLIILPDSETGRNLIYLDDIIRFGLKDIFFIFDFDEFSAYTIKLTKDAELEIADDISESYIEKLSKSLHQRKWGSPVRFIYDRKMPADLLNILTKKLNF
;
A
#
# COMPACT_ATOMS: atom_id res chain seq x y z
N MET A 1 -11.54 -11.84 -40.89
CA MET A 1 -10.92 -10.90 -39.92
C MET A 1 -10.84 -11.61 -38.58
N SER A 2 -9.64 -11.84 -38.01
CA SER A 2 -9.57 -12.40 -36.67
C SER A 2 -10.13 -11.36 -35.69
N ARG A 3 -11.11 -11.74 -34.87
CA ARG A 3 -11.59 -10.87 -33.80
C ARG A 3 -10.44 -10.73 -32.79
N THR A 4 -9.89 -9.53 -32.69
CA THR A 4 -8.87 -9.21 -31.68
C THR A 4 -9.56 -9.13 -30.31
N TYR A 5 -9.54 -10.21 -29.54
CA TYR A 5 -10.09 -10.23 -28.19
C TYR A 5 -9.14 -9.50 -27.22
N ILE A 6 -9.69 -8.58 -26.44
CA ILE A 6 -8.96 -7.92 -25.34
C ILE A 6 -9.13 -8.78 -24.09
N PRO A 7 -8.04 -9.18 -23.40
CA PRO A 7 -8.17 -9.91 -22.15
C PRO A 7 -9.03 -9.16 -21.14
N LYS A 8 -9.94 -9.87 -20.45
CA LYS A 8 -10.87 -9.27 -19.47
C LYS A 8 -10.14 -8.52 -18.36
N GLU A 9 -8.96 -9.00 -17.95
CA GLU A 9 -8.12 -8.35 -16.94
C GLU A 9 -7.62 -6.97 -17.40
N ILE A 10 -7.37 -6.80 -18.71
CA ILE A 10 -6.95 -5.52 -19.29
C ILE A 10 -8.13 -4.58 -19.45
N SER A 11 -9.28 -5.10 -19.90
CA SER A 11 -10.51 -4.32 -20.01
C SER A 11 -10.96 -3.76 -18.65
N TRP A 12 -10.79 -4.55 -17.58
CA TRP A 12 -11.09 -4.09 -16.21
C TRP A 12 -10.21 -2.90 -15.79
N LEU A 13 -8.92 -2.89 -16.15
CA LEU A 13 -8.04 -1.74 -15.84
C LEU A 13 -8.50 -0.47 -16.55
N SER A 14 -9.01 -0.58 -17.78
CA SER A 14 -9.61 0.56 -18.49
C SER A 14 -10.92 1.02 -17.83
N PHE A 15 -11.69 0.11 -17.23
CA PHE A 15 -12.83 0.49 -16.41
C PHE A 15 -12.39 1.29 -15.18
N ASN A 16 -11.41 0.80 -14.42
CA ASN A 16 -10.94 1.49 -13.22
C ASN A 16 -10.28 2.83 -13.56
N GLU A 17 -9.65 2.95 -14.73
CA GLU A 17 -9.13 4.23 -15.22
C GLU A 17 -10.22 5.31 -15.38
N ARG A 18 -11.46 4.92 -15.71
CA ARG A 18 -12.58 5.88 -15.76
C ARG A 18 -12.92 6.44 -14.38
N VAL A 19 -12.76 5.66 -13.32
CA VAL A 19 -12.86 6.16 -11.94
C VAL A 19 -11.77 7.21 -11.67
N LEU A 20 -10.56 7.00 -12.18
CA LEU A 20 -9.47 7.97 -12.08
C LEU A 20 -9.75 9.26 -12.89
N GLN A 21 -10.52 9.18 -13.98
CA GLN A 21 -10.96 10.35 -14.75
C GLN A 21 -11.94 11.23 -13.94
N GLU A 22 -12.81 10.64 -13.11
CA GLU A 22 -13.67 11.42 -12.21
C GLU A 22 -12.87 12.21 -11.16
N ALA A 23 -11.75 11.67 -10.68
CA ALA A 23 -10.82 12.40 -9.82
C ALA A 23 -10.11 13.57 -10.52
N GLU A 24 -10.01 13.54 -11.85
CA GLU A 24 -9.42 14.60 -12.69
C GLU A 24 -10.45 15.66 -13.11
N ASN A 25 -11.74 15.31 -13.11
CA ASN A 25 -12.83 16.14 -13.61
C ASN A 25 -13.11 17.35 -12.70
N LYS A 26 -12.87 18.57 -13.20
CA LYS A 26 -13.06 19.81 -12.44
C LYS A 26 -14.51 20.15 -12.11
N GLU A 27 -15.47 19.56 -12.83
CA GLU A 27 -16.90 19.70 -12.53
C GLU A 27 -17.31 18.91 -11.27
N VAL A 28 -16.47 17.94 -10.85
CA VAL A 28 -16.66 17.19 -9.61
C VAL A 28 -16.12 18.01 -8.44
N PRO A 29 -16.89 18.16 -7.33
CA PRO A 29 -16.41 18.88 -6.14
C PRO A 29 -15.08 18.33 -5.62
N LEU A 30 -14.21 19.21 -5.13
CA LEU A 30 -12.83 18.89 -4.75
C LEU A 30 -12.73 17.67 -3.81
N ILE A 31 -13.56 17.60 -2.78
CA ILE A 31 -13.54 16.49 -1.81
C ILE A 31 -14.04 15.18 -2.44
N GLU A 32 -15.01 15.25 -3.36
CA GLU A 32 -15.47 14.07 -4.10
C GLU A 32 -14.36 13.53 -5.02
N ARG A 33 -13.53 14.39 -5.61
CA ARG A 33 -12.34 13.96 -6.37
C ARG A 33 -11.34 13.20 -5.51
N PHE A 34 -11.09 13.62 -4.27
CA PHE A 34 -10.28 12.83 -3.32
C PHE A 34 -10.92 11.46 -3.02
N LYS A 35 -12.26 11.39 -2.89
CA LYS A 35 -12.96 10.11 -2.72
C LYS A 35 -12.79 9.22 -3.94
N PHE A 36 -12.85 9.75 -5.17
CA PHE A 36 -12.58 8.98 -6.38
C PHE A 36 -11.16 8.41 -6.44
N LEU A 37 -10.14 9.14 -5.95
CA LEU A 37 -8.80 8.56 -5.75
C LEU A 37 -8.85 7.36 -4.79
N GLY A 38 -9.55 7.49 -3.67
CA GLY A 38 -9.77 6.40 -2.73
C GLY A 38 -10.49 5.19 -3.34
N ILE A 39 -11.54 5.42 -4.12
CA ILE A 39 -12.31 4.38 -4.82
C ILE A 39 -11.41 3.67 -5.84
N TYR A 40 -10.66 4.43 -6.66
CA TYR A 40 -9.71 3.87 -7.62
C TYR A 40 -8.68 2.97 -6.94
N SER A 41 -8.09 3.40 -5.82
CA SER A 41 -7.13 2.62 -5.05
C SER A 41 -7.75 1.35 -4.48
N ASN A 42 -8.93 1.45 -3.84
CA ASN A 42 -9.62 0.30 -3.26
C ASN A 42 -9.99 -0.74 -4.33
N ASN A 43 -10.51 -0.29 -5.47
CA ASN A 43 -10.81 -1.17 -6.60
C ASN A 43 -9.54 -1.88 -7.11
N LEU A 44 -8.43 -1.15 -7.21
CA LEU A 44 -7.17 -1.73 -7.66
C LEU A 44 -6.65 -2.78 -6.67
N ASP A 45 -6.80 -2.55 -5.37
CA ASP A 45 -6.40 -3.48 -4.32
C ASP A 45 -7.18 -4.80 -4.44
N GLU A 46 -8.50 -4.71 -4.64
CA GLU A 46 -9.37 -5.86 -4.89
C GLU A 46 -9.02 -6.60 -6.20
N TYR A 47 -8.71 -5.85 -7.24
CA TYR A 47 -8.24 -6.41 -8.51
C TYR A 47 -6.97 -7.25 -8.34
N PHE A 48 -6.00 -6.76 -7.54
CA PHE A 48 -4.79 -7.52 -7.24
C PHE A 48 -5.09 -8.77 -6.41
N ARG A 49 -5.90 -8.61 -5.36
CA ARG A 49 -6.31 -9.67 -4.44
C ARG A 49 -6.97 -10.85 -5.14
N VAL A 50 -7.86 -10.59 -6.10
CA VAL A 50 -8.67 -11.65 -6.76
C VAL A 50 -8.16 -11.98 -8.16
N ARG A 51 -8.12 -10.98 -9.05
CA ARG A 51 -7.89 -11.23 -10.49
C ARG A 51 -6.42 -11.48 -10.81
N VAL A 52 -5.51 -10.64 -10.31
CA VAL A 52 -4.07 -10.82 -10.54
C VAL A 52 -3.57 -12.07 -9.85
N ALA A 53 -4.05 -12.36 -8.63
CA ALA A 53 -3.77 -13.61 -7.93
C ALA A 53 -4.11 -14.84 -8.78
N THR A 54 -5.33 -14.88 -9.32
CA THR A 54 -5.79 -15.97 -10.19
C THR A 54 -4.93 -16.09 -11.44
N LEU A 55 -4.62 -14.97 -12.08
CA LEU A 55 -3.78 -14.94 -13.27
C LEU A 55 -2.34 -15.39 -12.99
N LYS A 56 -1.77 -15.01 -11.82
CA LYS A 56 -0.45 -15.46 -11.34
C LYS A 56 -0.44 -16.97 -11.17
N ARG A 57 -1.47 -17.55 -10.54
CA ARG A 57 -1.62 -19.02 -10.41
C ARG A 57 -1.67 -19.72 -11.76
N LEU A 58 -2.50 -19.23 -12.69
CA LEU A 58 -2.61 -19.80 -14.04
C LEU A 58 -1.28 -19.72 -14.80
N SER A 59 -0.48 -18.69 -14.57
CA SER A 59 0.84 -18.54 -15.21
C SER A 59 1.84 -19.64 -14.81
N HIS A 60 1.67 -20.26 -13.63
CA HIS A 60 2.51 -21.37 -13.17
C HIS A 60 2.11 -22.72 -13.77
N LEU A 61 0.89 -22.85 -14.32
CA LEU A 61 0.39 -24.09 -14.94
C LEU A 61 0.86 -24.32 -16.39
N GLY A 62 1.66 -23.39 -16.94
CA GLY A 62 2.27 -23.53 -18.27
C GLY A 62 1.27 -23.51 -19.43
N ASN A 63 1.57 -24.25 -20.51
CA ASN A 63 0.84 -24.16 -21.78
C ASN A 63 -0.66 -24.50 -21.68
N LYS A 64 -1.06 -25.38 -20.74
CA LYS A 64 -2.47 -25.73 -20.51
C LYS A 64 -3.36 -24.53 -20.17
N SER A 65 -2.79 -23.47 -19.60
CA SER A 65 -3.53 -22.23 -19.27
C SER A 65 -3.85 -21.37 -20.51
N LYS A 66 -3.01 -21.43 -21.55
CA LYS A 66 -3.22 -20.68 -22.80
C LYS A 66 -4.38 -21.25 -23.59
N ASP A 67 -4.49 -22.57 -23.63
CA ASP A 67 -5.55 -23.28 -24.35
C ASP A 67 -6.93 -23.02 -23.73
N VAL A 68 -6.98 -22.76 -22.42
CA VAL A 68 -8.22 -22.46 -21.68
C VAL A 68 -8.63 -21.00 -21.80
N LEU A 69 -7.68 -20.07 -21.66
CA LEU A 69 -7.98 -18.63 -21.66
C LEU A 69 -8.05 -18.03 -23.06
N GLY A 70 -7.43 -18.67 -24.06
CA GLY A 70 -7.23 -18.10 -25.39
C GLY A 70 -6.14 -17.02 -25.44
N TYR A 71 -5.46 -16.71 -24.33
CA TYR A 71 -4.34 -15.77 -24.24
C TYR A 71 -3.31 -16.21 -23.18
N SER A 72 -2.12 -15.60 -23.24
CA SER A 72 -0.98 -15.93 -22.35
C SER A 72 -1.07 -15.20 -21.00
N PRO A 73 -1.24 -15.90 -19.86
CA PRO A 73 -1.27 -15.27 -18.53
C PRO A 73 -0.02 -14.46 -18.22
N LYS A 74 1.16 -14.99 -18.56
CA LYS A 74 2.45 -14.32 -18.33
C LYS A 74 2.58 -13.03 -19.14
N ALA A 75 2.07 -13.00 -20.37
CA ALA A 75 2.05 -11.78 -21.18
C ALA A 75 1.05 -10.76 -20.64
N THR A 76 -0.14 -11.23 -20.22
CA THR A 76 -1.16 -10.38 -19.60
C THR A 76 -0.66 -9.76 -18.29
N LEU A 77 0.01 -10.52 -17.41
CA LEU A 77 0.62 -9.98 -16.18
C LEU A 77 1.63 -8.86 -16.45
N LYS A 78 2.51 -9.03 -17.46
CA LYS A 78 3.44 -7.97 -17.87
C LYS A 78 2.70 -6.72 -18.36
N LYS A 79 1.63 -6.91 -19.13
CA LYS A 79 0.81 -5.81 -19.64
C LYS A 79 0.05 -5.09 -18.51
N ILE A 80 -0.48 -5.84 -17.54
CA ILE A 80 -1.09 -5.30 -16.30
C ILE A 80 -0.09 -4.41 -15.57
N GLN A 81 1.13 -4.91 -15.31
CA GLN A 81 2.15 -4.14 -14.60
C GLN A 81 2.46 -2.82 -15.33
N LYS A 82 2.60 -2.85 -16.66
CA LYS A 82 2.84 -1.65 -17.45
C LYS A 82 1.70 -0.63 -17.30
N ILE A 83 0.46 -1.06 -17.49
CA ILE A 83 -0.72 -0.19 -17.38
C ILE A 83 -0.85 0.39 -15.97
N VAL A 84 -0.65 -0.42 -14.94
CA VAL A 84 -0.74 0.04 -13.54
C VAL A 84 0.33 1.09 -13.22
N LEU A 85 1.55 0.94 -13.74
CA LEU A 85 2.60 1.96 -13.56
C LEU A 85 2.27 3.28 -14.26
N GLU A 86 1.70 3.21 -15.47
CA GLU A 86 1.23 4.38 -16.22
C GLU A 86 0.08 5.08 -15.46
N GLN A 87 -0.91 4.33 -14.99
CA GLN A 87 -2.02 4.87 -14.21
C GLN A 87 -1.58 5.40 -12.84
N ASN A 88 -0.58 4.79 -12.18
CA ASN A 88 -0.01 5.32 -10.93
C ASN A 88 0.67 6.68 -11.14
N THR A 89 1.37 6.85 -12.26
CA THR A 89 1.95 8.15 -12.64
C THR A 89 0.85 9.21 -12.84
N LYS A 90 -0.29 8.83 -13.41
CA LYS A 90 -1.46 9.71 -13.54
C LYS A 90 -2.08 10.03 -12.17
N PHE A 91 -2.24 9.02 -11.31
CA PHE A 91 -2.72 9.18 -9.94
C PHE A 91 -1.90 10.19 -9.15
N GLU A 92 -0.57 10.08 -9.17
CA GLU A 92 0.33 11.00 -8.44
C GLU A 92 0.18 12.45 -8.92
N LYS A 93 0.02 12.65 -10.24
CA LYS A 93 -0.22 13.98 -10.82
C LYS A 93 -1.55 14.58 -10.36
N ILE A 94 -2.63 13.79 -10.41
CA ILE A 94 -3.95 14.22 -9.96
C ILE A 94 -3.89 14.54 -8.47
N TYR A 95 -3.35 13.64 -7.65
CA TYR A 95 -3.21 13.86 -6.21
C TYR A 95 -2.44 15.15 -5.89
N THR A 96 -1.31 15.40 -6.56
CA THR A 96 -0.53 16.64 -6.40
C THR A 96 -1.35 17.88 -6.75
N MET A 97 -2.11 17.83 -7.85
CA MET A 97 -3.01 18.92 -8.26
C MET A 97 -4.10 19.15 -7.21
N LEU A 98 -4.73 18.09 -6.68
CA LEU A 98 -5.77 18.22 -5.66
C LEU A 98 -5.22 18.81 -4.35
N ILE A 99 -4.01 18.44 -3.95
CA ILE A 99 -3.34 19.04 -2.78
C ILE A 99 -3.08 20.54 -3.00
N GLN A 100 -2.65 20.94 -4.20
CA GLN A 100 -2.48 22.35 -4.53
C GLN A 100 -3.81 23.12 -4.55
N GLU A 101 -4.89 22.49 -5.00
CA GLU A 101 -6.22 23.10 -4.97
C GLU A 101 -6.75 23.22 -3.54
N LEU A 102 -6.51 22.21 -2.70
CA LEU A 102 -6.86 22.23 -1.29
C LEU A 102 -6.16 23.38 -0.53
N ALA A 103 -4.89 23.64 -0.88
CA ALA A 103 -4.13 24.76 -0.33
C ALA A 103 -4.75 26.14 -0.66
N LYS A 104 -5.43 26.30 -1.81
CA LYS A 104 -6.16 27.54 -2.16
C LYS A 104 -7.35 27.80 -1.23
N HIS A 105 -7.84 26.77 -0.54
CA HIS A 105 -8.87 26.86 0.48
C HIS A 105 -8.28 26.97 1.90
N ASN A 106 -6.98 27.29 2.04
CA ASN A 106 -6.25 27.36 3.30
C ASN A 106 -6.28 26.05 4.11
N ILE A 107 -6.34 24.92 3.41
CA ILE A 107 -6.28 23.58 4.00
C ILE A 107 -4.99 22.92 3.53
N HIS A 108 -4.13 22.54 4.46
CA HIS A 108 -2.81 22.00 4.17
C HIS A 108 -2.66 20.61 4.79
N ILE A 109 -2.05 19.68 4.06
CA ILE A 109 -1.56 18.42 4.62
C ILE A 109 -0.05 18.57 4.80
N ILE A 110 0.40 18.56 6.05
CA ILE A 110 1.80 18.75 6.42
C ILE A 110 2.38 17.50 7.09
N ASN A 111 3.70 17.38 7.09
CA ASN A 111 4.42 16.26 7.72
C ASN A 111 5.08 16.67 9.05
N GLU A 112 5.74 15.71 9.70
CA GLU A 112 6.37 15.86 11.02
C GLU A 112 7.48 16.91 11.07
N LYS A 113 8.03 17.32 9.91
CA LYS A 113 9.12 18.30 9.80
C LYS A 113 8.62 19.72 9.56
N GLN A 114 7.33 19.90 9.36
CA GLN A 114 6.69 21.17 9.02
C GLN A 114 5.83 21.71 10.17
N LEU A 115 5.82 21.03 11.32
CA LEU A 115 5.05 21.42 12.50
C LEU A 115 5.62 22.70 13.12
N ASN A 116 4.75 23.62 13.51
CA ASN A 116 5.13 24.71 14.40
C ASN A 116 5.21 24.21 15.86
N HIS A 117 5.54 25.10 16.81
CA HIS A 117 5.71 24.73 18.21
C HIS A 117 4.42 24.14 18.84
N GLU A 118 3.30 24.86 18.71
CA GLU A 118 1.99 24.44 19.26
C GLU A 118 1.52 23.10 18.67
N GLN A 119 1.66 22.92 17.35
CA GLN A 119 1.33 21.69 16.65
C GLN A 119 2.24 20.54 17.06
N SER A 120 3.53 20.82 17.32
CA SER A 120 4.46 19.81 17.83
C SER A 120 4.09 19.34 19.24
N GLU A 121 3.65 20.24 20.11
CA GLU A 121 3.15 19.89 21.45
C GLU A 121 1.87 19.08 21.38
N PHE A 122 0.93 19.48 20.52
CA PHE A 122 -0.29 18.72 20.24
C PHE A 122 0.03 17.31 19.75
N VAL A 123 0.88 17.18 18.72
CA VAL A 123 1.28 15.89 18.14
C VAL A 123 1.97 15.02 19.17
N ARG A 124 2.85 15.59 20.00
CA ARG A 124 3.51 14.85 21.10
C ARG A 124 2.50 14.33 22.11
N SER A 125 1.56 15.17 22.54
CA SER A 125 0.52 14.78 23.50
C SER A 125 -0.36 13.66 22.94
N TYR A 126 -0.90 13.86 21.73
CA TYR A 126 -1.71 12.87 21.02
C TYR A 126 -0.94 11.56 20.78
N PHE A 127 0.34 11.65 20.44
CA PHE A 127 1.18 10.47 20.27
C PHE A 127 1.27 9.65 21.56
N HIS A 128 1.57 10.28 22.70
CA HIS A 128 1.70 9.55 23.97
C HIS A 128 0.37 9.03 24.51
N SER A 129 -0.72 9.80 24.38
CA SER A 129 -2.02 9.42 24.92
C SER A 129 -2.74 8.37 24.08
N GLU A 130 -2.78 8.55 22.76
CA GLU A 130 -3.62 7.74 21.87
C GLU A 130 -2.83 6.77 21.00
N VAL A 131 -1.71 7.22 20.41
CA VAL A 131 -1.03 6.44 19.36
C VAL A 131 -0.09 5.39 19.96
N ARG A 132 0.77 5.78 20.89
CA ARG A 132 1.90 4.97 21.39
C ARG A 132 1.47 3.65 22.00
N THR A 133 0.32 3.62 22.67
CA THR A 133 -0.26 2.45 23.35
C THR A 133 -0.79 1.40 22.35
N ARG A 134 -1.02 1.81 21.10
CA ARG A 134 -1.55 0.97 20.02
C ARG A 134 -0.47 0.47 19.06
N LEU A 135 0.78 0.88 19.24
CA LEU A 135 1.90 0.47 18.39
C LEU A 135 2.66 -0.71 18.99
N MET A 136 2.87 -1.74 18.17
CA MET A 136 3.73 -2.87 18.48
C MET A 136 4.87 -2.94 17.47
N PRO A 137 6.08 -2.45 17.82
CA PRO A 137 7.24 -2.57 16.95
C PRO A 137 7.71 -4.01 16.84
N PHE A 138 7.90 -4.47 15.61
CA PHE A 138 8.46 -5.78 15.31
C PHE A 138 9.89 -5.62 14.79
N LEU A 139 10.88 -6.06 15.56
CA LEU A 139 12.29 -6.04 15.13
C LEU A 139 12.57 -7.14 14.10
N LEU A 140 13.21 -6.79 13.00
CA LEU A 140 13.64 -7.74 11.97
C LEU A 140 15.00 -8.31 12.33
N GLU A 141 15.01 -9.51 12.90
CA GLU A 141 16.23 -10.29 13.14
C GLU A 141 16.53 -11.20 11.94
N LYS A 142 17.81 -11.50 11.68
CA LYS A 142 18.22 -12.32 10.52
C LYS A 142 17.60 -13.72 10.59
N ASP A 143 17.63 -14.34 11.76
CA ASP A 143 17.27 -15.76 11.96
C ASP A 143 15.82 -15.96 12.43
N LYS A 144 15.04 -14.87 12.57
CA LYS A 144 13.62 -14.95 12.90
C LYS A 144 12.75 -14.87 11.66
N GLU A 145 11.72 -15.70 11.64
CA GLU A 145 10.66 -15.64 10.64
C GLU A 145 9.94 -14.28 10.68
N MET A 146 9.49 -13.83 9.51
CA MET A 146 8.69 -12.62 9.40
C MET A 146 7.30 -12.90 9.98
N PRO A 147 6.73 -11.99 10.80
CA PRO A 147 5.37 -12.14 11.28
C PRO A 147 4.43 -12.17 10.09
N ASN A 148 3.30 -12.85 10.28
CA ASN A 148 2.26 -12.82 9.28
C ASN A 148 1.67 -11.40 9.21
N LEU A 149 2.13 -10.60 8.25
CA LEU A 149 1.66 -9.23 8.09
C LEU A 149 0.16 -9.22 7.75
N THR A 150 -0.60 -8.35 8.40
CA THR A 150 -2.00 -8.09 8.10
C THR A 150 -2.12 -7.68 6.64
N ASP A 151 -3.05 -8.31 5.94
CA ASP A 151 -3.32 -7.96 4.56
C ASP A 151 -3.98 -6.57 4.46
N ASP A 152 -3.63 -5.81 3.42
CA ASP A 152 -4.06 -4.44 3.18
C ASP A 152 -3.66 -3.39 4.23
N ALA A 153 -3.04 -3.82 5.33
CA ALA A 153 -2.50 -2.93 6.34
C ALA A 153 -1.29 -2.14 5.81
N ILE A 154 -1.15 -0.93 6.34
CA ILE A 154 -0.01 -0.05 6.08
C ILE A 154 1.02 -0.29 7.16
N TYR A 155 2.28 -0.44 6.76
CA TYR A 155 3.39 -0.57 7.68
C TYR A 155 4.42 0.54 7.45
N LEU A 156 5.08 0.95 8.51
CA LEU A 156 6.33 1.69 8.45
C LEU A 156 7.49 0.72 8.61
N ALA A 157 8.28 0.59 7.56
CA ALA A 157 9.56 -0.10 7.60
C ALA A 157 10.65 0.88 8.07
N ILE A 158 11.26 0.57 9.19
CA ILE A 158 12.11 1.48 9.96
C ILE A 158 13.54 0.99 9.94
N ILE A 159 14.48 1.92 9.74
CA ILE A 159 15.91 1.73 9.89
C ILE A 159 16.35 2.49 11.14
N LEU A 160 17.03 1.78 12.04
CA LEU A 160 17.65 2.29 13.25
C LEU A 160 19.17 2.26 13.04
N LYS A 161 19.83 3.41 13.11
CA LYS A 161 21.29 3.52 12.96
C LYS A 161 21.93 4.21 14.15
N LYS A 162 23.12 3.75 14.54
CA LYS A 162 23.99 4.40 15.51
C LYS A 162 25.06 5.16 14.73
N LYS A 163 25.34 6.42 15.05
CA LYS A 163 26.29 7.26 14.29
C LYS A 163 27.73 6.79 14.38
N ASP A 164 28.13 6.31 15.57
CA ASP A 164 29.51 5.94 15.87
C ASP A 164 29.81 4.45 15.67
N SER A 165 28.92 3.70 15.00
CA SER A 165 29.14 2.27 14.72
C SER A 165 28.35 1.80 13.50
N ASP A 166 28.79 0.71 12.87
CA ASP A 166 28.03 0.05 11.79
C ASP A 166 26.76 -0.71 12.27
N LYS A 167 26.35 -0.47 13.53
CA LYS A 167 25.17 -1.09 14.11
C LYS A 167 23.91 -0.52 13.45
N THR A 168 23.32 -1.33 12.58
CA THR A 168 22.02 -1.06 11.96
C THR A 168 21.01 -2.12 12.39
N ARG A 169 19.80 -1.71 12.73
CA ARG A 169 18.66 -2.60 12.93
C ARG A 169 17.47 -2.16 12.09
N TYR A 170 16.58 -3.09 11.84
CA TYR A 170 15.37 -2.85 11.09
C TYR A 170 14.16 -3.22 11.94
N ALA A 171 13.06 -2.49 11.75
CA ALA A 171 11.80 -2.77 12.41
C ALA A 171 10.63 -2.56 11.46
N LEU A 172 9.48 -3.16 11.79
CA LEU A 172 8.20 -2.88 11.19
C LEU A 172 7.25 -2.37 12.27
N ILE A 173 6.44 -1.36 11.94
CA ILE A 173 5.32 -0.93 12.77
C ILE A 173 4.09 -0.90 11.89
N GLU A 174 3.03 -1.61 12.30
CA GLU A 174 1.71 -1.49 11.67
C GLU A 174 1.10 -0.14 12.02
N VAL A 175 0.61 0.60 11.02
CA VAL A 175 -0.10 1.86 11.22
C VAL A 175 -1.55 1.52 11.59
N PRO A 176 -2.04 1.88 12.79
CA PRO A 176 -3.31 1.37 13.33
C PRO A 176 -4.54 2.13 12.78
N THR A 177 -4.69 2.17 11.45
CA THR A 177 -5.78 2.88 10.76
C THR A 177 -7.16 2.24 10.95
N ASN A 178 -7.22 1.02 11.48
CA ASN A 178 -8.45 0.32 11.84
C ASN A 178 -9.10 0.87 13.13
N ILE A 179 -8.32 1.55 13.98
CA ILE A 179 -8.78 2.04 15.29
C ILE A 179 -8.50 3.53 15.52
N LEU A 180 -7.65 4.14 14.69
CA LEU A 180 -7.36 5.57 14.72
C LEU A 180 -7.63 6.20 13.34
N PRO A 181 -8.09 7.46 13.30
CA PRO A 181 -8.24 8.19 12.05
C PRO A 181 -6.87 8.36 11.39
N ARG A 182 -6.81 8.14 10.07
CA ARG A 182 -5.56 8.27 9.32
C ARG A 182 -5.14 9.72 9.10
N LEU A 183 -6.09 10.66 9.07
CA LEU A 183 -5.86 12.10 8.99
C LEU A 183 -6.32 12.76 10.28
N ILE A 184 -5.42 13.49 10.91
CA ILE A 184 -5.66 14.20 12.17
C ILE A 184 -5.64 15.69 11.87
N ILE A 185 -6.63 16.43 12.37
CA ILE A 185 -6.66 17.89 12.29
C ILE A 185 -5.77 18.44 13.40
N LEU A 186 -4.83 19.30 13.03
CA LEU A 186 -3.96 20.01 13.96
C LEU A 186 -4.62 21.30 14.46
N PRO A 187 -4.15 21.86 15.59
CA PRO A 187 -4.49 23.23 15.98
C PRO A 187 -4.30 24.18 14.80
N ASP A 188 -5.28 25.07 14.63
CA ASP A 188 -5.25 26.07 13.56
C ASP A 188 -3.99 26.93 13.68
N SER A 189 -3.43 27.29 12.53
CA SER A 189 -2.21 28.11 12.45
C SER A 189 -2.53 29.41 11.72
N GLU A 190 -1.60 30.37 11.72
CA GLU A 190 -1.73 31.61 10.94
C GLU A 190 -1.97 31.33 9.44
N THR A 191 -1.48 30.19 8.93
CA THR A 191 -1.63 29.75 7.54
C THR A 191 -2.92 28.97 7.26
N GLY A 192 -3.83 28.86 8.25
CA GLY A 192 -5.10 28.15 8.14
C GLY A 192 -5.08 26.77 8.79
N ARG A 193 -5.91 25.86 8.26
CA ARG A 193 -6.15 24.54 8.82
C ARG A 193 -5.13 23.53 8.32
N ASN A 194 -4.41 22.91 9.24
CA ASN A 194 -3.42 21.89 8.92
C ASN A 194 -3.92 20.50 9.32
N LEU A 195 -3.66 19.52 8.48
CA LEU A 195 -3.86 18.10 8.75
C LEU A 195 -2.51 17.39 8.69
N ILE A 196 -2.39 16.30 9.44
CA ILE A 196 -1.22 15.43 9.43
C ILE A 196 -1.67 13.97 9.28
N TYR A 197 -0.88 13.17 8.57
CA TYR A 197 -1.11 11.73 8.51
C TYR A 197 -0.69 11.06 9.82
N LEU A 198 -1.42 10.02 10.21
CA LEU A 198 -1.04 9.15 11.34
C LEU A 198 0.36 8.56 11.13
N ASP A 199 0.72 8.23 9.89
CA ASP A 199 2.07 7.83 9.48
C ASP A 199 3.14 8.83 9.99
N ASP A 200 2.91 10.13 9.82
CA ASP A 200 3.85 11.20 10.19
C ASP A 200 3.88 11.45 11.71
N ILE A 201 2.74 11.27 12.41
CA ILE A 201 2.73 11.25 13.88
C ILE A 201 3.59 10.10 14.43
N ILE A 202 3.52 8.92 13.81
CA ILE A 202 4.38 7.78 14.21
C ILE A 202 5.84 8.09 13.90
N ARG A 203 6.15 8.72 12.75
CA ARG A 203 7.51 9.19 12.40
C ARG A 203 8.07 10.16 13.44
N PHE A 204 7.26 11.11 13.89
CA PHE A 204 7.62 12.05 14.96
C PHE A 204 8.01 11.32 16.25
N GLY A 205 7.24 10.29 16.63
CA GLY A 205 7.43 9.52 17.86
C GLY A 205 8.49 8.42 17.80
N LEU A 206 9.20 8.20 16.68
CA LEU A 206 10.13 7.06 16.55
C LEU A 206 11.21 7.02 17.63
N LYS A 207 11.74 8.18 18.02
CA LYS A 207 12.75 8.27 19.09
C LYS A 207 12.20 7.73 20.42
N ASP A 208 10.94 8.01 20.71
CA ASP A 208 10.26 7.58 21.94
C ASP A 208 9.79 6.12 21.87
N ILE A 209 9.59 5.58 20.67
CA ILE A 209 9.28 4.15 20.48
C ILE A 209 10.51 3.31 20.77
N PHE A 210 11.66 3.73 20.25
CA PHE A 210 12.91 2.97 20.30
C PHE A 210 13.89 3.49 21.36
N PHE A 211 13.44 4.29 22.33
CA PHE A 211 14.30 4.92 23.34
C PHE A 211 15.16 3.92 24.16
N ILE A 212 14.66 2.69 24.34
CA ILE A 212 15.38 1.60 25.03
C ILE A 212 16.58 1.09 24.23
N PHE A 213 16.61 1.38 22.93
CA PHE A 213 17.70 1.00 22.06
C PHE A 213 18.65 2.18 21.88
N ASP A 214 19.94 1.92 22.04
CA ASP A 214 20.99 2.89 21.79
C ASP A 214 21.20 3.09 20.27
N PHE A 215 20.38 3.97 19.66
CA PHE A 215 20.43 4.41 18.26
C PHE A 215 20.18 5.92 18.18
N ASP A 216 20.77 6.57 17.17
CA ASP A 216 20.77 8.02 17.03
C ASP A 216 19.91 8.51 15.85
N GLU A 217 19.76 7.66 14.82
CA GLU A 217 19.07 8.00 13.59
C GLU A 217 17.96 7.00 13.28
N PHE A 218 16.80 7.56 12.91
CA PHE A 218 15.58 6.84 12.61
C PHE A 218 15.10 7.26 11.23
N SER A 219 14.90 6.30 10.34
CA SER A 219 14.29 6.54 9.02
C SER A 219 13.15 5.56 8.84
N ALA A 220 11.98 6.04 8.43
CA ALA A 220 10.82 5.20 8.17
C ALA A 220 10.39 5.29 6.70
N TYR A 221 9.83 4.22 6.18
CA TYR A 221 9.39 4.11 4.81
C TYR A 221 8.07 3.36 4.77
N THR A 222 7.07 3.95 4.14
CA THR A 222 5.74 3.34 4.08
C THR A 222 5.76 2.16 3.12
N ILE A 223 5.22 1.03 3.56
CA ILE A 223 4.97 -0.15 2.74
C ILE A 223 3.53 -0.60 2.89
N LYS A 224 3.00 -1.24 1.86
CA LYS A 224 1.69 -1.89 1.87
C LYS A 224 1.79 -3.22 1.16
N LEU A 225 1.21 -4.25 1.76
CA LEU A 225 1.18 -5.59 1.21
C LEU A 225 -0.25 -5.97 0.82
N THR A 226 -0.41 -6.55 -0.37
CA THR A 226 -1.66 -7.18 -0.80
C THR A 226 -1.41 -8.66 -1.04
N LYS A 227 -2.13 -9.50 -0.32
CA LYS A 227 -2.16 -10.96 -0.39
C LYS A 227 -3.36 -11.41 -1.21
N ASP A 228 -3.30 -12.62 -1.75
CA ASP A 228 -4.48 -13.20 -2.41
C ASP A 228 -5.58 -13.51 -1.39
N ALA A 229 -6.83 -13.38 -1.84
CA ALA A 229 -7.97 -13.87 -1.07
C ALA A 229 -8.00 -15.40 -1.08
N GLU A 230 -8.49 -16.00 0.02
CA GLU A 230 -9.05 -17.35 -0.05
C GLU A 230 -10.13 -17.37 -1.14
N LEU A 231 -10.12 -18.39 -1.98
CA LEU A 231 -10.96 -18.45 -3.17
C LEU A 231 -12.44 -18.58 -2.79
N GLU A 232 -13.16 -17.47 -2.75
CA GLU A 232 -14.59 -17.48 -3.06
C GLU A 232 -14.72 -17.51 -4.58
N ILE A 233 -15.18 -18.66 -5.07
CA ILE A 233 -15.30 -18.92 -6.50
C ILE A 233 -16.51 -18.14 -7.00
N ALA A 234 -16.28 -17.09 -7.79
CA ALA A 234 -17.36 -16.43 -8.52
C ALA A 234 -17.90 -17.37 -9.62
N ASP A 235 -19.22 -17.47 -9.74
CA ASP A 235 -20.00 -18.40 -10.59
C ASP A 235 -19.72 -18.34 -12.12
N ASP A 236 -18.76 -17.53 -12.57
CA ASP A 236 -18.56 -17.15 -13.98
C ASP A 236 -17.42 -17.95 -14.67
N ILE A 237 -17.06 -19.12 -14.15
CA ILE A 237 -16.03 -20.00 -14.71
C ILE A 237 -16.59 -21.42 -14.84
N SER A 238 -16.25 -22.13 -15.92
CA SER A 238 -16.72 -23.51 -16.16
C SER A 238 -16.25 -24.49 -15.06
N GLU A 239 -17.20 -25.17 -14.39
CA GLU A 239 -17.03 -26.08 -13.25
C GLU A 239 -15.86 -27.09 -13.40
N SER A 240 -15.69 -27.67 -14.58
CA SER A 240 -14.71 -28.75 -14.85
C SER A 240 -13.23 -28.37 -14.61
N TYR A 241 -12.85 -27.11 -14.84
CA TYR A 241 -11.46 -26.67 -14.70
C TYR A 241 -11.17 -26.11 -13.30
N ILE A 242 -12.22 -25.62 -12.63
CA ILE A 242 -12.20 -25.11 -11.26
C ILE A 242 -11.94 -26.24 -10.27
N GLU A 243 -12.57 -27.40 -10.47
CA GLU A 243 -12.35 -28.58 -9.63
C GLU A 243 -10.88 -29.06 -9.61
N LYS A 244 -10.17 -28.87 -10.72
CA LYS A 244 -8.73 -29.24 -10.79
C LYS A 244 -7.84 -28.20 -10.12
N LEU A 245 -8.20 -26.92 -10.17
CA LEU A 245 -7.53 -25.88 -9.42
C LEU A 245 -7.78 -26.08 -7.91
N SER A 246 -9.03 -26.27 -7.47
CA SER A 246 -9.42 -26.39 -6.06
C SER A 246 -8.75 -27.54 -5.31
N LYS A 247 -8.52 -28.68 -5.98
CA LYS A 247 -7.80 -29.84 -5.41
C LYS A 247 -6.32 -29.58 -5.11
N SER A 248 -5.67 -28.68 -5.86
CA SER A 248 -4.28 -28.28 -5.59
C SER A 248 -4.14 -27.21 -4.49
N LEU A 249 -5.27 -26.66 -4.02
CA LEU A 249 -5.35 -25.43 -3.21
C LEU A 249 -5.60 -25.67 -1.71
N HIS A 250 -5.93 -26.88 -1.28
CA HIS A 250 -6.32 -27.21 0.10
C HIS A 250 -5.19 -27.13 1.16
N GLN A 251 -4.00 -26.63 0.82
CA GLN A 251 -2.81 -26.71 1.71
C GLN A 251 -2.23 -25.37 2.18
N ARG A 252 -2.82 -24.22 1.87
CA ARG A 252 -2.30 -22.94 2.38
C ARG A 252 -3.29 -22.27 3.32
N LYS A 253 -2.97 -22.26 4.61
CA LYS A 253 -3.71 -21.52 5.66
C LYS A 253 -3.59 -19.99 5.54
N TRP A 254 -2.71 -19.48 4.68
CA TRP A 254 -2.41 -18.04 4.54
C TRP A 254 -2.28 -17.64 3.07
N GLY A 255 -2.91 -16.52 2.71
CA GLY A 255 -2.81 -15.93 1.38
C GLY A 255 -1.36 -15.58 1.02
N SER A 256 -0.95 -15.90 -0.21
CA SER A 256 0.38 -15.60 -0.75
C SER A 256 0.46 -14.14 -1.19
N PRO A 257 1.61 -13.47 -0.97
CA PRO A 257 1.84 -12.12 -1.45
C PRO A 257 1.65 -11.97 -2.97
N VAL A 258 0.85 -10.99 -3.39
CA VAL A 258 0.55 -10.70 -4.81
C VAL A 258 1.15 -9.37 -5.24
N ARG A 259 1.05 -8.34 -4.39
CA ARG A 259 1.62 -7.02 -4.65
C ARG A 259 2.31 -6.45 -3.41
N PHE A 260 3.48 -5.87 -3.61
CA PHE A 260 4.24 -5.15 -2.59
C PHE A 260 4.44 -3.72 -3.06
N ILE A 261 3.86 -2.76 -2.33
CA ILE A 261 4.00 -1.33 -2.57
C ILE A 261 4.95 -0.78 -1.52
N TYR A 262 5.88 0.08 -1.95
CA TYR A 262 6.89 0.67 -1.08
C TYR A 262 7.19 2.11 -1.49
N ASP A 263 7.62 2.91 -0.52
CA ASP A 263 8.12 4.27 -0.73
C ASP A 263 9.33 4.26 -1.67
N ARG A 264 9.30 5.08 -2.73
CA ARG A 264 10.40 5.22 -3.70
C ARG A 264 11.74 5.61 -3.06
N LYS A 265 11.72 6.27 -1.90
CA LYS A 265 12.93 6.66 -1.15
C LYS A 265 13.49 5.54 -0.28
N MET A 266 12.83 4.38 -0.21
CA MET A 266 13.32 3.23 0.54
C MET A 266 14.68 2.76 0.01
N PRO A 267 15.71 2.60 0.88
CA PRO A 267 17.00 2.07 0.50
C PRO A 267 16.88 0.64 -0.05
N ALA A 268 17.69 0.32 -1.07
CA ALA A 268 17.70 -0.98 -1.72
C ALA A 268 17.97 -2.14 -0.74
N ASP A 269 18.82 -1.93 0.26
CA ASP A 269 19.12 -2.96 1.27
C ASP A 269 17.89 -3.34 2.10
N LEU A 270 17.09 -2.37 2.52
CA LEU A 270 15.84 -2.63 3.24
C LEU A 270 14.83 -3.34 2.34
N LEU A 271 14.70 -2.89 1.08
CA LEU A 271 13.84 -3.55 0.10
C LEU A 271 14.23 -5.02 -0.08
N ASN A 272 15.53 -5.32 -0.25
CA ASN A 272 16.05 -6.67 -0.40
C ASN A 272 15.79 -7.55 0.83
N ILE A 273 15.91 -6.98 2.03
CA ILE A 273 15.60 -7.69 3.28
C ILE A 273 14.12 -8.07 3.32
N LEU A 274 13.23 -7.12 3.00
CA LEU A 274 11.78 -7.33 3.04
C LEU A 274 11.33 -8.31 1.96
N THR A 275 11.79 -8.17 0.71
CA THR A 275 11.39 -9.08 -0.38
C THR A 275 11.87 -10.51 -0.11
N LYS A 276 13.11 -10.68 0.39
CA LYS A 276 13.62 -11.99 0.78
C LYS A 276 12.82 -12.61 1.92
N LYS A 277 12.48 -11.84 2.96
CA LYS A 277 11.69 -12.34 4.10
C LYS A 277 10.22 -12.61 3.76
N LEU A 278 9.65 -11.89 2.80
CA LEU A 278 8.27 -12.06 2.32
C LEU A 278 8.13 -13.09 1.18
N ASN A 279 9.23 -13.70 0.74
CA ASN A 279 9.27 -14.64 -0.39
C ASN A 279 8.68 -14.04 -1.69
N PHE A 280 9.04 -12.78 -1.98
CA PHE A 280 8.65 -12.06 -3.19
C PHE A 280 9.62 -12.27 -4.36
#